data_AF-A0A6A6E3H6-F1
#
_entry.id   AF-A0A6A6E3H6-F1
#
_cell.length_a   1.000
_cell.length_b   1.000
_cell.length_c   1.000
_cell.angle_alpha   90.00
_cell.angle_beta   90.00
_cell.angle_gamma   90.00
#
_symmetry.space_group_name_H-M   'P 1'
#
loop_
_entity.id
_entity.type
_entity.pdbx_description
1 polymer ?
#
loop_
_entity_poly.entity_id
_entity_poly.type
_entity_poly.pdbx_seq_one_letter_code
_entity_poly.pdbx_strand_id
1 'polypeptide(L)'
;MFLAAELGLGLAFTIISLARSIPDWIKKNDSPKTKVQVYMGIPPITPNDDKDKIYKERSYSGSAPNIALFNMNRDRIGLYRNDNGKKMIGQNSPGDILVDYFKEDSTEKAEYVTVSASGPDAICITSVTVTTPNTDNMWAITPGEVAA
;
A
#
# COMPACT_ATOMS: atom_id res chain seq x y z
N MET A 1 -42.68 37.10 -3.57
CA MET A 1 -41.99 35.85 -3.99
C MET A 1 -40.54 35.91 -3.50
N PHE A 2 -40.30 35.79 -2.19
CA PHE A 2 -38.96 35.74 -1.58
C PHE A 2 -39.13 35.19 -0.16
N LEU A 3 -39.21 33.87 -0.01
CA LEU A 3 -39.21 33.21 1.31
C LEU A 3 -38.86 31.71 1.25
N ALA A 4 -38.74 31.12 0.06
CA ALA A 4 -38.43 29.70 -0.11
C ALA A 4 -36.94 29.37 -0.33
N ALA A 5 -36.08 30.37 -0.61
CA ALA A 5 -34.68 30.12 -0.99
C ALA A 5 -33.70 30.04 0.20
N GLU A 6 -34.00 30.66 1.34
CA GLU A 6 -33.06 30.74 2.47
C GLU A 6 -33.09 29.52 3.39
N LEU A 7 -34.19 28.76 3.42
CA LEU A 7 -34.30 27.53 4.22
C LEU A 7 -33.54 26.34 3.59
N GLY A 8 -33.27 26.37 2.28
CA GLY A 8 -32.54 25.29 1.60
C GLY A 8 -31.03 25.31 1.81
N LEU A 9 -30.43 26.51 1.91
CA LEU A 9 -28.98 26.66 2.04
C LEU A 9 -28.48 26.37 3.47
N GLY A 10 -29.25 26.74 4.50
CA GLY A 10 -28.86 26.54 5.90
C GLY A 10 -28.80 25.06 6.33
N LEU A 11 -29.68 24.22 5.76
CA LEU A 11 -29.66 22.77 5.98
C LEU A 11 -28.48 22.08 5.26
N ALA A 12 -28.05 22.59 4.11
CA ALA A 12 -26.90 22.03 3.40
C ALA A 12 -25.58 22.24 4.18
N PHE A 13 -25.39 23.41 4.80
CA PHE A 13 -24.17 23.69 5.58
C PHE A 13 -24.10 22.92 6.91
N THR A 14 -25.24 22.61 7.53
CA THR A 14 -25.28 21.76 8.75
C THR A 14 -24.98 20.30 8.45
N ILE A 15 -25.39 19.77 7.28
CA ILE A 15 -25.04 18.40 6.87
C ILE A 15 -23.55 18.27 6.52
N ILE A 16 -22.95 19.28 5.88
CA ILE A 16 -21.52 19.27 5.53
C ILE A 16 -20.63 19.38 6.77
N SER A 17 -21.04 20.13 7.79
CA SER A 17 -20.27 20.23 9.05
C SER A 17 -20.33 18.95 9.89
N LEU A 18 -21.45 18.21 9.85
CA LEU A 18 -21.61 16.90 10.49
C LEU A 18 -20.90 15.76 9.75
N ALA A 19 -20.56 15.91 8.47
CA ALA A 19 -19.81 14.89 7.72
C ALA A 19 -18.39 14.66 8.25
N ARG A 20 -17.81 15.63 8.97
CA ARG A 20 -16.53 15.46 9.69
C ARG A 20 -16.69 14.79 11.07
N SER A 21 -17.92 14.60 11.52
CA SER A 21 -18.28 14.09 12.85
C SER A 21 -19.05 12.78 12.74
N ILE A 22 -18.78 11.96 11.72
CA ILE A 22 -19.28 10.58 11.70
C ILE A 22 -18.58 9.86 12.85
N PRO A 23 -19.31 9.48 13.91
CA PRO A 23 -18.71 8.80 15.05
C PRO A 23 -18.11 7.46 14.61
N ASP A 24 -16.92 7.12 15.13
CA ASP A 24 -16.08 6.01 14.67
C ASP A 24 -16.77 4.63 14.69
N TRP A 25 -17.94 4.49 15.34
CA TRP A 25 -18.73 3.25 15.35
C TRP A 25 -19.46 2.93 14.02
N ILE A 26 -19.62 3.91 13.12
CA ILE A 26 -20.25 3.71 11.79
C ILE A 26 -19.22 3.26 10.75
N LYS A 27 -17.95 3.63 10.93
CA LYS A 27 -16.87 3.00 10.17
C LYS A 27 -16.72 1.61 10.76
N LYS A 28 -16.99 0.58 9.96
CA LYS A 28 -16.45 -0.74 10.23
C LYS A 28 -14.94 -0.52 10.40
N ASN A 29 -14.45 -0.51 11.64
CA ASN A 29 -13.03 -0.33 11.91
C ASN A 29 -12.38 -1.58 11.36
N ASP A 30 -11.95 -1.51 10.10
CA ASP A 30 -11.06 -2.51 9.57
C ASP A 30 -9.87 -2.56 10.53
N SER A 31 -9.53 -3.76 11.00
CA SER A 31 -8.41 -3.94 11.91
C SER A 31 -7.18 -3.22 11.36
N PRO A 32 -6.36 -2.59 12.21
CA PRO A 32 -5.23 -1.79 11.75
C PRO A 32 -4.32 -2.61 10.83
N LYS A 33 -4.01 -2.09 9.64
CA LYS A 33 -3.15 -2.77 8.66
C LYS A 33 -1.91 -1.97 8.37
N THR A 34 -0.79 -2.66 8.22
CA THR A 34 0.44 -2.03 7.73
C THR A 34 0.39 -1.97 6.22
N LYS A 35 0.61 -0.78 5.69
CA LYS A 35 0.73 -0.57 4.25
C LYS A 35 2.19 -0.78 3.85
N VAL A 36 2.40 -1.71 2.93
CA VAL A 36 3.70 -1.95 2.29
C VAL A 36 3.58 -1.57 0.83
N GLN A 37 4.26 -0.49 0.44
CA GLN A 37 4.33 -0.05 -0.94
C GLN A 37 5.55 -0.67 -1.59
N VAL A 38 5.34 -1.40 -2.68
CA VAL A 38 6.41 -2.03 -3.46
C VAL A 38 6.60 -1.25 -4.75
N TYR A 39 7.81 -0.75 -4.96
CA TYR A 39 8.19 -0.08 -6.19
C TYR A 39 8.90 -1.06 -7.11
N MET A 40 8.52 -1.04 -8.38
CA MET A 40 9.04 -1.95 -9.38
C MET A 40 10.25 -1.33 -10.09
N GLY A 41 11.18 -2.18 -10.47
CA GLY A 41 12.31 -1.83 -11.32
C GLY A 41 11.88 -1.55 -12.73
N ILE A 42 12.33 -0.42 -13.25
CA ILE A 42 12.24 -0.10 -14.66
C ILE A 42 13.48 -0.70 -15.33
N PRO A 43 13.35 -1.37 -16.49
CA PRO A 43 14.51 -1.85 -17.22
C PRO A 43 15.48 -0.69 -17.52
N PRO A 44 16.81 -0.92 -17.51
CA PRO A 44 17.76 0.12 -17.86
C PRO A 44 17.52 0.58 -19.30
N ILE A 45 17.46 1.90 -19.50
CA ILE A 45 17.19 2.55 -20.79
C ILE A 45 18.39 3.41 -21.14
N THR A 46 18.94 3.22 -22.33
CA THR A 46 19.97 4.11 -22.90
C THR A 46 19.31 5.26 -23.67
N PRO A 47 20.00 6.41 -23.87
CA PRO A 47 19.41 7.57 -24.55
C PRO A 47 18.90 7.32 -25.98
N ASN A 48 19.37 6.25 -26.63
CA ASN A 48 18.99 5.88 -27.99
C ASN A 48 17.85 4.85 -28.05
N ASP A 49 17.38 4.37 -26.90
CA ASP A 49 16.33 3.37 -26.85
C ASP A 49 14.95 3.99 -27.00
N ASP A 50 14.10 3.33 -27.79
CA ASP A 50 12.67 3.61 -27.85
C ASP A 50 12.02 3.12 -26.55
N LYS A 51 11.77 4.06 -25.63
CA LYS A 51 11.15 3.81 -24.33
C LYS A 51 9.80 3.09 -24.46
N ASP A 52 8.98 3.50 -25.42
CA ASP A 52 7.64 2.95 -25.60
C ASP A 52 7.70 1.51 -26.10
N LYS A 53 8.69 1.21 -26.96
CA LYS A 53 8.97 -0.16 -27.38
C LYS A 53 9.48 -1.02 -26.22
N ILE A 54 10.47 -0.54 -25.46
CA ILE A 54 11.02 -1.31 -24.32
C ILE A 54 9.97 -1.56 -23.25
N TYR A 55 9.12 -0.58 -22.92
CA TYR A 55 8.07 -0.75 -21.92
C TYR A 55 6.95 -1.69 -22.39
N LYS A 56 6.68 -1.76 -23.70
CA LYS A 56 5.75 -2.74 -24.27
C LYS A 56 6.34 -4.14 -24.36
N GLU A 57 7.64 -4.26 -24.67
CA GLU A 57 8.31 -5.55 -24.85
C GLU A 57 8.79 -6.17 -23.53
N ARG A 58 9.13 -5.35 -22.53
CA ARG A 58 9.58 -5.81 -21.21
C ARG A 58 8.52 -5.47 -20.18
N SER A 59 7.68 -6.45 -19.87
CA SER A 59 6.74 -6.36 -18.75
C SER A 59 7.51 -6.33 -17.42
N TYR A 60 7.40 -5.24 -16.68
CA TYR A 60 7.80 -5.16 -15.26
C TYR A 60 6.60 -5.25 -14.32
N SER A 61 5.39 -5.51 -14.85
CA SER A 61 4.28 -6.00 -14.04
C SER A 61 4.45 -7.48 -13.74
N GLY A 62 3.87 -7.92 -12.63
CA GLY A 62 3.92 -9.31 -12.21
C GLY A 62 3.12 -9.55 -10.94
N SER A 63 3.26 -10.74 -10.40
CA SER A 63 2.62 -11.16 -9.14
C SER A 63 3.13 -10.31 -7.98
N ALA A 64 2.20 -9.77 -7.18
CA ALA A 64 2.53 -9.09 -5.93
C ALA A 64 3.28 -10.05 -4.99
N PRO A 65 4.37 -9.63 -4.33
CA PRO A 65 5.14 -10.51 -3.46
C PRO A 65 4.36 -10.93 -2.21
N ASN A 66 4.86 -11.99 -1.56
CA ASN A 66 4.51 -12.30 -0.18
C ASN A 66 5.26 -11.35 0.76
N ILE A 67 4.58 -10.86 1.80
CA ILE A 67 5.14 -9.93 2.77
C ILE A 67 4.94 -10.50 4.17
N ALA A 68 5.99 -10.51 5.00
CA ALA A 68 5.86 -10.76 6.43
C ALA A 68 6.50 -9.63 7.23
N LEU A 69 5.88 -9.29 8.35
CA LEU A 69 6.30 -8.22 9.25
C LEU A 69 6.82 -8.80 10.55
N PHE A 70 7.87 -8.19 11.10
CA PHE A 70 8.47 -8.61 12.36
C PHE A 70 8.72 -7.42 13.27
N ASN A 71 8.61 -7.65 14.58
CA ASN A 71 8.94 -6.66 15.60
C ASN A 71 10.44 -6.65 15.95
N MET A 72 10.84 -5.79 16.89
CA MET A 72 12.23 -5.70 17.37
C MET A 72 12.78 -7.02 17.97
N ASN A 73 11.89 -7.87 18.49
CA ASN A 73 12.24 -9.18 19.06
C ASN A 73 12.33 -10.28 18.00
N ARG A 74 12.10 -9.96 16.72
CA ARG A 74 12.03 -10.87 15.58
C ARG A 74 10.83 -11.82 15.61
N ASP A 75 9.81 -11.52 16.40
CA ASP A 75 8.53 -12.21 16.32
C ASP A 75 7.82 -11.76 15.05
N ARG A 76 7.21 -12.71 14.34
CA ARG A 76 6.38 -12.39 13.18
C ARG A 76 5.02 -11.88 13.67
N ILE A 77 4.67 -10.65 13.29
CA ILE A 77 3.47 -9.95 13.78
C ILE A 77 2.37 -9.82 12.71
N GLY A 78 2.73 -9.98 11.43
CA GLY A 78 1.78 -9.92 10.32
C GLY A 78 2.26 -10.65 9.08
N LEU A 79 1.32 -11.01 8.21
CA LEU A 79 1.58 -11.78 7.00
C LEU A 79 0.55 -11.45 5.91
N TYR A 80 1.06 -11.13 4.73
CA TYR A 80 0.31 -11.10 3.49
C TYR A 80 0.83 -12.20 2.56
N ARG A 81 -0.08 -13.06 2.11
CA ARG A 81 0.21 -14.09 1.11
C ARG A 81 -0.58 -13.78 -0.16
N ASN A 82 0.12 -13.74 -1.28
CA ASN A 82 -0.51 -13.70 -2.59
C ASN A 82 -0.61 -15.13 -3.12
N ASP A 83 -1.54 -15.91 -2.56
CA ASP A 83 -1.71 -17.32 -2.90
C ASP A 83 -1.88 -17.51 -4.41
N ASN A 84 -0.87 -18.13 -5.03
CA ASN A 84 -0.77 -18.42 -6.46
C ASN A 84 -0.71 -17.18 -7.37
N GLY A 85 -0.19 -16.04 -6.89
CA GLY A 85 0.06 -14.87 -7.74
C GLY A 85 -1.21 -14.15 -8.22
N LYS A 86 -2.36 -14.36 -7.58
CA LYS A 86 -3.66 -13.79 -8.01
C LYS A 86 -3.68 -12.26 -8.06
N LYS A 87 -3.01 -11.60 -7.12
CA LYS A 87 -2.84 -10.15 -7.14
C LYS A 87 -1.66 -9.81 -8.03
N MET A 88 -1.93 -9.02 -9.07
CA MET A 88 -0.91 -8.47 -9.96
C MET A 88 -0.62 -7.02 -9.59
N ILE A 89 0.63 -6.61 -9.69
CA ILE A 89 1.03 -5.20 -9.65
C ILE A 89 1.26 -4.77 -11.09
N GLY A 90 0.46 -3.80 -11.55
CA GLY A 90 0.51 -3.27 -12.90
C GLY A 90 1.64 -2.26 -13.11
N GLN A 91 1.97 -2.02 -14.37
CA GLN A 91 2.98 -1.05 -14.76
C GLN A 91 2.60 0.38 -14.32
N ASN A 92 3.60 1.18 -13.97
CA ASN A 92 3.52 2.64 -13.73
C ASN A 92 2.89 3.11 -12.40
N SER A 93 2.59 2.22 -11.45
CA SER A 93 2.18 2.62 -10.09
C SER A 93 2.83 1.75 -9.01
N PRO A 94 3.13 2.29 -7.82
CA PRO A 94 3.51 1.48 -6.67
C PRO A 94 2.42 0.44 -6.38
N GLY A 95 2.85 -0.77 -6.02
CA GLY A 95 1.94 -1.82 -5.57
C GLY A 95 1.65 -1.65 -4.08
N ASP A 96 0.47 -1.16 -3.74
CA ASP A 96 0.03 -1.07 -2.35
C ASP A 96 -0.44 -2.45 -1.85
N ILE A 97 0.27 -2.97 -0.84
CA ILE A 97 -0.05 -4.24 -0.17
C ILE A 97 -0.43 -3.92 1.28
N LEU A 98 -1.64 -4.33 1.67
CA LEU A 98 -2.07 -4.22 3.06
C LEU A 98 -1.78 -5.56 3.75
N VAL A 99 -0.99 -5.49 4.81
CA VAL A 99 -0.60 -6.65 5.60
C VAL A 99 -1.44 -6.70 6.86
N ASP A 100 -2.12 -7.83 7.05
CA ASP A 100 -2.90 -8.12 8.24
C ASP A 100 -1.99 -8.57 9.39
N TYR A 101 -2.30 -8.10 10.59
CA TYR A 101 -1.68 -8.58 11.82
C TYR A 101 -2.31 -9.89 12.27
N PHE A 102 -1.55 -10.72 12.98
CA PHE A 102 -2.09 -11.95 13.58
C PHE A 102 -3.00 -11.68 14.78
N LYS A 103 -2.77 -10.57 15.49
CA LYS A 103 -3.65 -10.08 16.55
C LYS A 103 -4.54 -9.00 15.95
N GLU A 104 -5.84 -9.25 15.95
CA GLU A 104 -6.86 -8.24 15.65
C GLU A 104 -6.61 -7.04 16.60
N ASP A 105 -6.56 -5.83 16.06
CA ASP A 105 -6.26 -4.57 16.76
C ASP A 105 -4.80 -4.28 17.12
N SER A 106 -3.84 -5.10 16.67
CA SER A 106 -2.44 -4.76 16.85
C SER A 106 -2.05 -3.50 16.07
N THR A 107 -1.37 -2.58 16.76
CA THR A 107 -0.68 -1.42 16.18
C THR A 107 0.83 -1.54 16.34
N GLU A 108 1.32 -2.74 16.66
CA GLU A 108 2.73 -3.01 16.90
C GLU A 108 3.57 -2.60 15.69
N LYS A 109 4.59 -1.78 15.92
CA LYS A 109 5.45 -1.29 14.84
C LYS A 109 6.29 -2.42 14.25
N ALA A 110 6.25 -2.56 12.93
CA ALA A 110 7.15 -3.44 12.20
C ALA A 110 8.55 -2.80 12.11
N GLU A 111 9.55 -3.53 12.59
CA GLU A 111 10.98 -3.14 12.53
C GLU A 111 11.71 -3.88 11.40
N TYR A 112 11.22 -5.04 10.99
CA TYR A 112 11.75 -5.79 9.85
C TYR A 112 10.63 -6.23 8.91
N VAL A 113 10.96 -6.32 7.62
CA VAL A 113 10.08 -6.85 6.59
C VAL A 113 10.83 -7.91 5.80
N THR A 114 10.16 -9.01 5.49
CA THR A 114 10.63 -9.94 4.47
C THR A 114 9.73 -9.85 3.25
N VAL A 115 10.35 -9.78 2.08
CA VAL A 115 9.66 -9.74 0.79
C VAL A 115 10.13 -10.93 -0.02
N SER A 116 9.20 -11.72 -0.53
CA SER A 116 9.52 -12.92 -1.30
C SER A 116 8.60 -13.09 -2.49
N ALA A 117 9.07 -13.78 -3.53
CA ALA A 117 8.27 -14.12 -4.68
C ALA A 117 7.04 -14.94 -4.26
N SER A 118 5.89 -14.65 -4.87
CA SER A 118 4.62 -15.37 -4.67
C SER A 118 4.28 -16.34 -5.80
N GLY A 119 5.05 -16.29 -6.89
CA GLY A 119 4.86 -17.10 -8.08
C GLY A 119 6.03 -16.93 -9.06
N PRO A 120 5.98 -17.62 -10.20
CA PRO A 120 7.04 -17.58 -11.21
C PRO A 120 7.13 -16.23 -11.94
N ASP A 121 6.04 -15.47 -11.99
CA ASP A 121 5.98 -14.13 -12.58
C ASP A 121 6.27 -13.05 -11.52
N ALA A 122 7.41 -13.17 -10.83
CA ALA A 122 7.79 -12.26 -9.76
C ALA A 122 8.27 -10.91 -10.31
N ILE A 123 7.92 -9.82 -9.62
CA ILE A 123 8.38 -8.47 -9.98
C ILE A 123 9.81 -8.21 -9.50
N CYS A 124 10.57 -7.43 -10.28
CA CYS A 124 11.83 -6.84 -9.82
C CYS A 124 11.52 -5.66 -8.90
N ILE A 125 11.96 -5.73 -7.64
CA ILE A 125 11.68 -4.70 -6.64
C ILE A 125 12.88 -3.76 -6.54
N THR A 126 12.63 -2.45 -6.59
CA THR A 126 13.67 -1.41 -6.41
C THR A 126 13.64 -0.83 -5.01
N SER A 127 12.45 -0.61 -4.47
CA SER A 127 12.29 -0.14 -3.10
C SER A 127 11.01 -0.66 -2.47
N VAL A 128 11.03 -0.67 -1.14
CA VAL A 128 9.89 -1.06 -0.31
C VAL A 128 9.71 0.03 0.73
N THR A 129 8.49 0.54 0.86
CA THR A 129 8.13 1.50 1.91
C THR A 129 7.12 0.85 2.84
N VAL A 130 7.37 0.93 4.15
CA VAL A 130 6.49 0.37 5.19
C VAL A 130 5.92 1.51 6.01
N THR A 131 4.59 1.59 6.06
CA THR A 131 3.85 2.58 6.85
C THR A 131 3.11 1.88 7.98
N THR A 132 3.37 2.32 9.21
CA THR A 132 2.78 1.76 10.43
C THR A 132 1.30 2.16 10.53
N PRO A 133 0.40 1.30 11.05
CA PRO A 133 -1.02 1.63 11.14
C PRO A 133 -1.23 2.86 12.01
N ASN A 134 -2.21 3.70 11.67
CA ASN A 134 -2.67 4.83 12.49
C ASN A 134 -1.58 5.88 12.83
N THR A 135 -0.48 5.91 12.09
CA THR A 135 0.60 6.90 12.25
C THR A 135 1.14 7.30 10.88
N ASP A 136 1.79 8.46 10.81
CA ASP A 136 2.58 8.86 9.63
C ASP A 136 4.01 8.29 9.65
N ASN A 137 4.30 7.35 10.56
CA ASN A 137 5.61 6.75 10.69
C ASN A 137 5.86 5.78 9.52
N MET A 138 6.85 6.12 8.72
CA MET A 138 7.29 5.33 7.58
C MET A 138 8.80 5.14 7.57
N TRP A 139 9.22 3.99 7.05
CA TRP A 139 10.61 3.72 6.70
C TRP A 139 10.66 3.04 5.33
N ALA A 140 11.81 3.10 4.68
CA ALA A 140 11.98 2.54 3.36
C ALA A 140 13.29 1.76 3.25
N ILE A 141 13.27 0.74 2.39
CA ILE A 141 14.45 0.06 1.87
C ILE A 141 14.63 0.57 0.45
N THR A 142 15.74 1.27 0.20
CA THR A 142 16.04 1.86 -1.11
C THR A 142 17.10 1.06 -1.87
N PRO A 143 17.26 1.26 -3.19
CA PRO A 143 18.28 0.57 -3.96
C PRO A 143 19.68 0.76 -3.34
N GLY A 144 20.37 -0.33 -3.07
CA GLY A 144 21.72 -0.32 -2.47
C GLY A 144 21.76 -0.57 -0.94
N GLU A 145 20.61 -0.58 -0.26
CA GLU A 145 20.53 -0.90 1.18
C GLU A 145 20.22 -2.39 1.43
N VAL A 146 19.96 -3.16 0.37
CA VAL A 146 19.65 -4.59 0.46
C VAL A 146 20.95 -5.40 0.40
N ALA A 147 21.28 -6.13 1.47
CA ALA A 147 22.27 -7.19 1.39
C ALA A 147 21.71 -8.34 0.54
N ALA A 148 22.39 -8.65 -0.57
CA ALA A 148 22.09 -9.80 -1.42
C ALA A 148 22.66 -11.09 -0.83
#